data_AF-A0A6G2KZI4-F1
#
_entry.id   AF-A0A6G2KZI4-F1
#
_cell.length_a   1.000
_cell.length_b   1.000
_cell.length_c   1.000
_cell.angle_alpha   90.00
_cell.angle_beta   90.00
_cell.angle_gamma   90.00
#
_symmetry.space_group_name_H-M   'P 1'
#
loop_
_entity.id
_entity.type
_entity.pdbx_description
1 polymer ?
#
loop_
_entity_poly.entity_id
_entity_poly.type
_entity_poly.pdbx_seq_one_letter_code
_entity_poly.pdbx_strand_id
1 'polypeptide(L)'
;MLGRKPELKEGTHVFSTIQNGKYKDFVVGAITGIEGRQVGINGIRVNMVGLKNKIEQGKTGQRSVEILTNPTPDNIILGLVYRIEHDNYTAILNLDSDQCDIIPPKVYSIIDGWVRESLSEMLNKILSLPPGEERDEAKRLLRHRRDTLLDKNLKRTLYSVCRSLKILT
;
A
#
# COMPACT_ATOMS: atom_id res chain seq x y z
N MET A 1 -8.46 26.63 11.42
CA MET A 1 -7.07 26.49 11.92
C MET A 1 -6.17 26.22 10.73
N LEU A 2 -5.34 27.19 10.33
CA LEU A 2 -4.31 26.99 9.30
C LEU A 2 -3.23 26.07 9.89
N GLY A 3 -3.16 24.83 9.40
CA GLY A 3 -2.23 23.82 9.87
C GLY A 3 -0.78 24.19 9.51
N ARG A 4 0.14 24.01 10.46
CA ARG A 4 1.58 24.05 10.21
C ARG A 4 1.92 23.12 9.05
N LYS A 5 2.82 23.54 8.17
CA LYS A 5 3.36 22.66 7.12
C LYS A 5 4.00 21.43 7.78
N PRO A 6 3.83 20.22 7.23
CA PRO A 6 4.51 19.04 7.73
C PRO A 6 6.03 19.28 7.72
N GLU A 7 6.69 18.99 8.83
CA GLU A 7 8.15 19.13 8.97
C GLU A 7 8.80 17.75 8.99
N LEU A 8 9.96 17.67 8.35
CA LEU A 8 10.80 16.49 8.34
C LEU A 8 11.51 16.39 9.70
N LYS A 9 11.12 15.42 10.52
CA LYS A 9 11.69 15.14 11.84
C LYS A 9 11.47 13.69 12.23
N GLU A 10 12.14 13.22 13.26
CA GLU A 10 11.93 11.88 13.81
C GLU A 10 10.46 11.62 14.13
N GLY A 11 9.99 10.41 13.79
CA GLY A 11 8.59 10.01 13.90
C GLY A 11 7.66 10.55 12.79
N THR A 12 8.14 11.44 11.90
CA THR A 12 7.36 11.82 10.72
C THR A 12 7.23 10.63 9.77
N HIS A 13 6.00 10.36 9.31
CA HIS A 13 5.75 9.30 8.35
C HIS A 13 6.09 9.76 6.94
N VAL A 14 6.71 8.87 6.18
CA VAL A 14 7.19 9.15 4.83
C VAL A 14 6.80 8.04 3.87
N PHE A 15 6.71 8.42 2.60
CA PHE A 15 6.59 7.54 1.45
C PHE A 15 7.83 7.72 0.56
N SER A 16 8.38 6.61 0.09
CA SER A 16 9.53 6.60 -0.81
C SER A 16 9.35 5.51 -1.86
N THR A 17 10.19 5.51 -2.88
CA THR A 17 10.19 4.52 -3.94
C THR A 17 11.59 4.00 -4.20
N ILE A 18 11.67 2.72 -4.56
CA ILE A 18 12.93 2.03 -4.85
C ILE A 18 12.80 1.40 -6.22
N GLN A 19 13.80 1.63 -7.07
CA GLN A 19 13.84 1.01 -8.39
C GLN A 19 13.95 -0.53 -8.25
N ASN A 20 13.07 -1.26 -8.94
CA ASN A 20 13.05 -2.71 -9.00
C ASN A 20 12.80 -3.17 -10.45
N GLY A 21 13.88 -3.33 -11.21
CA GLY A 21 13.83 -3.64 -12.63
C GLY A 21 13.18 -2.50 -13.42
N LYS A 22 12.09 -2.78 -14.14
CA LYS A 22 11.33 -1.80 -14.94
C LYS A 22 10.34 -0.97 -14.13
N TYR A 23 10.07 -1.38 -12.89
CA TYR A 23 9.05 -0.80 -12.02
C TYR A 23 9.68 -0.34 -10.72
N LYS A 24 8.86 0.23 -9.84
CA LYS A 24 9.26 0.64 -8.52
C LYS A 24 8.52 -0.17 -7.47
N ASP A 25 9.24 -0.53 -6.43
CA ASP A 25 8.63 -0.86 -5.16
C ASP A 25 8.40 0.45 -4.40
N PHE A 26 7.43 0.46 -3.48
CA PHE A 26 7.25 1.61 -2.60
C PHE A 26 7.64 1.24 -1.17
N VAL A 27 7.98 2.27 -0.40
CA VAL A 27 8.28 2.16 1.02
C VAL A 27 7.36 3.10 1.77
N VAL A 28 6.80 2.61 2.86
CA VAL A 28 6.07 3.41 3.84
C VAL A 28 6.74 3.20 5.20
N GLY A 29 7.09 4.29 5.88
CA GLY A 29 7.86 4.21 7.11
C GLY A 29 7.82 5.47 7.93
N ALA A 30 8.56 5.45 9.05
CA ALA A 30 8.80 6.61 9.89
C ALA A 30 10.29 6.96 9.90
N ILE A 31 10.58 8.26 10.02
CA ILE A 31 11.94 8.76 10.16
C ILE A 31 12.50 8.36 11.53
N THR A 32 13.71 7.80 11.52
CA THR A 32 14.43 7.38 12.74
C THR A 32 15.59 8.31 13.11
N GLY A 33 16.02 9.19 12.19
CA GLY A 33 17.08 10.16 12.44
C GLY A 33 17.35 11.01 11.19
N ILE A 34 17.93 12.19 11.38
CA ILE A 34 18.28 13.11 10.29
C ILE A 34 19.70 13.65 10.53
N GLU A 35 20.57 13.49 9.53
CA GLU A 35 21.92 14.03 9.53
C GLU A 35 22.17 14.78 8.19
N GLY A 36 22.04 16.10 8.21
CA GLY A 36 22.15 16.92 7.02
C GLY A 36 21.10 16.57 5.96
N ARG A 37 21.54 16.03 4.81
CA ARG A 37 20.67 15.56 3.71
C ARG A 37 20.39 14.06 3.76
N GLN A 38 20.86 13.36 4.79
CA GLN A 38 20.63 11.94 5.00
C GLN A 38 19.54 11.71 6.04
N VAL A 39 18.60 10.82 5.73
CA VAL A 39 17.43 10.53 6.57
C VAL A 39 17.33 9.04 6.80
N GLY A 40 17.47 8.61 8.04
CA GLY A 40 17.20 7.24 8.44
C GLY A 40 15.69 6.98 8.42
N ILE A 41 15.28 5.87 7.83
CA ILE A 41 13.89 5.43 7.79
C ILE A 41 13.77 3.98 8.25
N ASN A 42 12.67 3.68 8.93
CA ASN A 42 12.25 2.32 9.29
C ASN A 42 10.78 2.13 8.92
N GLY A 43 10.47 1.05 8.21
CA GLY A 43 9.13 0.79 7.73
C GLY A 43 9.02 -0.52 6.97
N ILE A 44 8.16 -0.53 5.95
CA ILE A 44 7.86 -1.70 5.14
C ILE A 44 8.10 -1.34 3.67
N ARG A 45 8.86 -2.20 2.98
CA ARG A 45 8.95 -2.19 1.52
C ARG A 45 7.88 -3.10 0.94
N VAL A 46 7.22 -2.65 -0.12
CA VAL A 46 6.14 -3.39 -0.77
C VAL A 46 6.38 -3.48 -2.28
N ASN A 47 6.39 -4.72 -2.76
CA ASN A 47 6.45 -5.09 -4.17
C ASN A 47 5.05 -5.55 -4.65
N MET A 48 4.46 -4.80 -5.58
CA MET A 48 3.14 -5.09 -6.14
C MET A 48 3.17 -6.19 -7.23
N VAL A 49 3.66 -7.38 -6.88
CA VAL A 49 3.89 -8.51 -7.82
C VAL A 49 2.63 -8.94 -8.57
N GLY A 50 1.47 -8.93 -7.92
CA GLY A 50 0.21 -9.31 -8.56
C GLY A 50 -0.19 -8.35 -9.68
N LEU A 51 0.05 -7.05 -9.50
CA LEU A 51 -0.20 -6.05 -10.53
C LEU A 51 0.79 -6.19 -11.70
N LYS A 52 2.08 -6.43 -11.40
CA LYS A 52 3.12 -6.73 -12.41
C LYS A 52 2.70 -7.88 -13.31
N ASN A 53 2.29 -9.01 -12.71
CA ASN A 53 1.84 -10.20 -13.45
C ASN A 53 0.60 -9.93 -14.33
N LYS A 54 -0.32 -9.08 -13.87
CA LYS A 54 -1.53 -8.75 -14.64
C LYS A 54 -1.22 -7.89 -15.87
N ILE A 55 -0.22 -7.01 -15.79
CA ILE A 55 0.26 -6.22 -16.94
C ILE A 55 0.91 -7.14 -17.97
N GLU A 56 1.78 -8.05 -17.53
CA GLU A 56 2.43 -9.01 -18.44
C GLU A 56 1.44 -9.90 -19.17
N GLN A 57 0.32 -10.24 -18.52
CA GLN A 57 -0.78 -11.00 -19.14
C GLN A 57 -1.67 -10.17 -20.08
N GLY A 58 -1.42 -8.87 -20.25
CA GLY A 58 -2.27 -7.96 -21.04
C GLY A 58 -3.66 -7.73 -20.44
N LYS A 59 -3.85 -7.99 -19.14
CA LYS A 59 -5.16 -7.95 -18.46
C LYS A 59 -5.44 -6.61 -17.76
N THR A 60 -4.63 -5.58 -18.00
CA THR A 60 -4.76 -4.28 -17.33
C THR A 60 -4.50 -3.11 -18.28
N GLY A 61 -5.04 -1.93 -17.93
CA GLY A 61 -4.84 -0.70 -18.70
C GLY A 61 -3.65 0.15 -18.25
N GLN A 62 -3.49 1.31 -18.91
CA GLN A 62 -2.41 2.28 -18.71
C GLN A 62 -2.21 2.71 -17.24
N ARG A 63 -3.31 2.84 -16.48
CA ARG A 63 -3.27 3.21 -15.06
C ARG A 63 -2.50 2.20 -14.19
N SER A 64 -2.55 0.92 -14.52
CA SER A 64 -1.80 -0.10 -13.79
C SER A 64 -0.30 0.04 -14.00
N VAL A 65 0.11 0.39 -15.22
CA VAL A 65 1.51 0.69 -15.55
C VAL A 65 1.97 1.92 -14.79
N GLU A 66 1.17 2.98 -14.78
CA GLU A 66 1.45 4.22 -14.04
C GLU A 66 1.67 3.97 -12.54
N ILE A 67 0.82 3.16 -11.89
CA ILE A 67 0.99 2.79 -10.48
C ILE A 67 2.34 2.11 -10.23
N LEU A 68 2.82 1.28 -11.16
CA LEU A 68 4.09 0.57 -11.00
C LEU A 68 5.32 1.42 -11.35
N THR A 69 5.21 2.37 -12.27
CA THR A 69 6.34 3.23 -12.69
C THR A 69 6.44 4.50 -11.86
N ASN A 70 5.30 5.00 -11.37
CA ASN A 70 5.17 6.20 -10.55
C ASN A 70 4.15 5.98 -9.40
N PRO A 71 4.46 5.08 -8.44
CA PRO A 71 3.59 4.89 -7.30
C PRO A 71 3.55 6.16 -6.44
N THR A 72 2.35 6.51 -6.00
CA THR A 72 2.09 7.62 -5.07
C THR A 72 1.23 7.11 -3.92
N PRO A 73 1.25 7.77 -2.75
CA PRO A 73 0.40 7.38 -1.62
C PRO A 73 -1.09 7.25 -1.99
N ASP A 74 -1.56 8.03 -2.96
CA ASP A 74 -2.96 8.05 -3.40
C ASP A 74 -3.31 6.91 -4.38
N ASN A 75 -2.38 6.51 -5.25
CA ASN A 75 -2.67 5.54 -6.32
C ASN A 75 -2.40 4.08 -5.91
N ILE A 76 -1.55 3.83 -4.92
CA ILE A 76 -1.08 2.48 -4.59
C ILE A 76 -2.20 1.56 -4.07
N ILE A 77 -3.27 2.10 -3.47
CA ILE A 77 -4.40 1.29 -2.97
C ILE A 77 -4.99 0.40 -4.06
N LEU A 78 -5.00 0.86 -5.32
CA LEU A 78 -5.47 0.06 -6.45
C LEU A 78 -4.52 -1.10 -6.79
N GLY A 79 -3.22 -0.92 -6.58
CA GLY A 79 -2.23 -2.00 -6.75
C GLY A 79 -2.28 -3.00 -5.61
N LEU A 80 -2.55 -2.54 -4.38
CA LEU A 80 -2.69 -3.37 -3.18
C LEU A 80 -3.91 -4.30 -3.19
N VAL A 81 -4.82 -4.17 -4.16
CA VAL A 81 -5.92 -5.13 -4.37
C VAL A 81 -5.39 -6.51 -4.78
N TYR A 82 -4.25 -6.54 -5.48
CA TYR A 82 -3.62 -7.78 -5.94
C TYR A 82 -2.59 -8.28 -4.94
N ARG A 83 -2.09 -9.50 -5.17
CA ARG A 83 -0.99 -10.07 -4.38
C ARG A 83 0.18 -9.09 -4.29
N ILE A 84 0.72 -8.94 -3.09
CA ILE A 84 1.95 -8.20 -2.84
C ILE A 84 3.00 -9.11 -2.21
N GLU A 85 4.25 -8.67 -2.26
CA GLU A 85 5.32 -9.17 -1.41
C GLU A 85 5.80 -7.98 -0.58
N HIS A 86 6.17 -8.22 0.67
CA HIS A 86 6.62 -7.15 1.56
C HIS A 86 7.65 -7.66 2.57
N ASP A 87 8.53 -6.76 2.98
CA ASP A 87 9.60 -7.01 3.94
C ASP A 87 9.83 -5.78 4.83
N ASN A 88 10.43 -6.01 5.99
CA ASN A 88 10.87 -4.92 6.86
C ASN A 88 11.99 -4.16 6.14
N TYR A 89 11.87 -2.85 6.11
CA TYR A 89 12.80 -1.97 5.42
C TYR A 89 13.44 -1.01 6.40
N THR A 90 14.76 -0.96 6.41
CA THR A 90 15.55 0.03 7.15
C THR A 90 16.66 0.52 6.25
N ALA A 91 16.73 1.82 6.03
CA ALA A 91 17.73 2.43 5.16
C ALA A 91 17.97 3.90 5.51
N ILE A 92 19.01 4.45 4.90
CA ILE A 92 19.27 5.89 4.87
C ILE A 92 18.92 6.38 3.47
N LEU A 93 18.01 7.36 3.38
CA LEU A 93 17.67 8.05 2.14
C LEU A 93 18.53 9.32 2.01
N ASN A 94 19.05 9.56 0.82
CA ASN A 94 19.66 10.83 0.45
C ASN A 94 18.61 11.75 -0.18
N LEU A 95 18.27 12.85 0.48
CA LEU A 95 17.24 13.78 0.02
C LEU A 95 17.58 14.52 -1.29
N ASP A 96 18.81 14.42 -1.80
CA ASP A 96 19.21 14.97 -3.10
C ASP A 96 18.89 14.03 -4.27
N SER A 97 18.79 12.72 -4.03
CA SER A 97 18.56 11.70 -5.06
C SER A 97 17.28 10.89 -4.87
N ASP A 98 16.87 10.71 -3.62
CA ASP A 98 15.82 9.77 -3.25
C ASP A 98 14.52 10.51 -2.95
N GLN A 99 13.41 9.88 -3.36
CA GLN A 99 12.09 10.36 -3.02
C GLN A 99 11.86 10.19 -1.52
N CYS A 100 11.38 11.24 -0.84
CA CYS A 100 11.04 11.21 0.57
C CYS A 100 9.86 12.15 0.83
N ASP A 101 8.66 11.67 0.49
CA ASP A 101 7.44 12.47 0.60
C ASP A 101 6.85 12.31 2.00
N ILE A 102 6.65 13.43 2.71
CA ILE A 102 5.94 13.40 3.99
C ILE A 102 4.48 13.05 3.75
N ILE A 103 4.01 12.00 4.43
CA ILE A 103 2.61 11.57 4.36
C ILE A 103 1.88 11.82 5.68
N PRO A 104 0.56 12.12 5.64
CA PRO A 104 -0.23 12.23 6.85
C PRO A 104 -0.24 10.90 7.62
N PRO A 105 -0.28 10.92 8.98
CA PRO A 105 -0.37 9.69 9.79
C PRO A 105 -1.55 8.80 9.40
N LYS A 106 -2.66 9.39 8.96
CA LYS A 106 -3.82 8.67 8.44
C LYS A 106 -3.53 7.90 7.15
N VAL A 107 -2.71 8.45 6.25
CA VAL A 107 -2.35 7.76 5.00
C VAL A 107 -1.41 6.61 5.33
N TYR A 108 -0.41 6.86 6.19
CA TYR A 108 0.47 5.82 6.73
C TYR A 108 -0.32 4.67 7.34
N SER A 109 -1.26 4.94 8.26
CA SER A 109 -2.01 3.89 8.97
C SER A 109 -2.87 3.04 8.04
N ILE A 110 -3.39 3.62 6.96
CA ILE A 110 -4.11 2.86 5.93
C ILE A 110 -3.15 1.90 5.21
N ILE A 111 -1.98 2.37 4.77
CA ILE A 111 -1.05 1.55 3.99
C ILE A 111 -0.42 0.46 4.86
N ASP A 112 0.14 0.84 6.02
CA ASP A 112 0.74 -0.10 6.98
C ASP A 112 -0.30 -1.11 7.47
N GLY A 113 -1.50 -0.65 7.83
CA GLY A 113 -2.60 -1.52 8.24
C GLY A 113 -3.08 -2.45 7.12
N TRP A 114 -3.04 -2.02 5.85
CA TRP A 114 -3.40 -2.88 4.72
C TRP A 114 -2.47 -4.10 4.62
N VAL A 115 -1.17 -3.87 4.80
CA VAL A 115 -0.15 -4.91 4.77
C VAL A 115 -0.24 -5.79 6.02
N ARG A 116 -0.30 -5.20 7.23
CA ARG A 116 -0.33 -5.95 8.49
C ARG A 116 -1.57 -6.83 8.65
N GLU A 117 -2.71 -6.40 8.13
CA GLU A 117 -3.96 -7.17 8.16
C GLU A 117 -4.09 -8.16 7.00
N SER A 118 -3.06 -8.29 6.16
CA SER A 118 -3.01 -9.17 4.99
C SER A 118 -4.22 -9.02 4.05
N LEU A 119 -4.65 -7.76 3.84
CA LEU A 119 -5.86 -7.48 3.06
C LEU A 119 -5.66 -7.79 1.58
N SER A 120 -4.44 -7.61 1.07
CA SER A 120 -4.06 -7.97 -0.31
C SER A 120 -4.24 -9.46 -0.57
N GLU A 121 -3.84 -10.32 0.37
CA GLU A 121 -3.93 -11.77 0.28
C GLU A 121 -5.39 -12.21 0.29
N MET A 122 -6.20 -11.64 1.19
CA MET A 122 -7.63 -11.93 1.28
C MET A 122 -8.38 -11.53 0.01
N LEU A 123 -8.13 -10.33 -0.51
CA LEU A 123 -8.73 -9.85 -1.76
C LEU A 123 -8.29 -10.70 -2.94
N ASN A 124 -6.99 -10.98 -3.06
CA ASN A 124 -6.45 -11.80 -4.13
C ASN A 124 -7.05 -13.21 -4.12
N LYS A 125 -7.24 -13.83 -2.94
CA LYS A 125 -7.92 -15.13 -2.83
C LYS A 125 -9.33 -15.08 -3.44
N ILE A 126 -10.15 -14.10 -3.06
CA ILE A 126 -11.52 -13.93 -3.59
C ILE A 126 -11.52 -13.69 -5.11
N LEU A 127 -10.56 -12.91 -5.62
CA LEU A 127 -10.47 -12.57 -7.04
C LEU A 127 -9.90 -13.72 -7.89
N SER A 128 -9.17 -14.64 -7.28
CA SER A 128 -8.61 -15.82 -7.95
C SER A 128 -9.58 -17.00 -8.04
N LEU A 129 -10.57 -17.06 -7.14
CA LEU A 129 -11.53 -18.16 -7.08
C LEU A 129 -12.70 -17.96 -8.06
N PRO A 130 -13.17 -19.03 -8.72
CA PRO A 130 -14.42 -18.99 -9.48
C PRO A 130 -15.63 -18.77 -8.55
N PRO A 131 -16.79 -18.35 -9.07
CA PRO A 131 -18.03 -18.36 -8.30
C PRO A 131 -18.31 -19.75 -7.70
N GLY A 132 -18.59 -19.81 -6.40
CA GLY A 132 -18.80 -21.07 -5.67
C GLY A 132 -18.58 -20.92 -4.18
N GLU A 133 -18.73 -22.01 -3.44
CA GLU A 133 -18.69 -22.06 -1.98
C GLU A 133 -17.39 -21.51 -1.39
N GLU A 134 -16.24 -21.91 -1.95
CA GLU A 134 -14.92 -21.43 -1.50
C GLU A 134 -14.78 -19.90 -1.63
N ARG A 135 -15.32 -19.33 -2.70
CA ARG A 135 -15.29 -17.88 -2.92
C ARG A 135 -16.20 -17.16 -1.94
N ASP A 136 -17.35 -17.74 -1.63
CA ASP A 136 -18.30 -17.15 -0.67
C ASP A 136 -17.82 -17.30 0.78
N GLU A 137 -17.09 -18.37 1.10
CA GLU A 137 -16.35 -18.47 2.36
C GLU A 137 -15.25 -17.40 2.46
N ALA A 138 -14.43 -17.22 1.42
CA ALA A 138 -13.41 -16.18 1.40
C ALA A 138 -14.01 -14.77 1.56
N LYS A 139 -15.17 -14.50 0.95
CA LYS A 139 -15.93 -13.26 1.16
C LYS A 139 -16.39 -13.11 2.61
N ARG A 140 -16.92 -14.17 3.24
CA ARG A 140 -17.33 -14.14 4.66
C ARG A 140 -16.16 -13.83 5.58
N LEU A 141 -15.00 -14.43 5.35
CA LEU A 141 -13.79 -14.15 6.12
C LEU A 141 -13.34 -12.69 5.98
N LEU A 142 -13.34 -12.14 4.76
CA LEU A 142 -13.01 -10.74 4.53
C LEU A 142 -14.03 -9.79 5.20
N ARG A 143 -15.33 -10.12 5.18
CA ARG A 143 -16.37 -9.37 5.90
C ARG A 143 -16.08 -9.34 7.40
N HIS A 144 -15.81 -10.50 7.99
CA HIS A 144 -15.49 -10.60 9.41
C HIS A 144 -14.25 -9.78 9.76
N ARG A 145 -13.16 -9.93 9.00
CA ARG A 145 -11.93 -9.14 9.18
C ARG A 145 -12.20 -7.64 9.11
N ARG A 146 -12.91 -7.17 8.08
CA ARG A 146 -13.33 -5.76 7.94
C ARG A 146 -14.08 -5.28 9.18
N ASP A 147 -14.98 -6.09 9.71
CA ASP A 147 -15.83 -5.71 10.83
C ASP A 147 -15.05 -5.59 12.14
N THR A 148 -13.99 -6.38 12.30
CA THR A 148 -13.07 -6.36 13.45
C THR A 148 -11.93 -5.32 13.33
N LEU A 149 -11.75 -4.65 12.19
CA LEU A 149 -10.73 -3.60 12.04
C LEU A 149 -10.98 -2.44 13.00
N LEU A 150 -9.96 -2.09 13.78
CA LEU A 150 -10.01 -0.98 14.74
C LEU A 150 -9.83 0.39 14.06
N ASP A 151 -8.93 0.48 13.05
CA ASP A 151 -8.71 1.73 12.32
C ASP A 151 -9.92 2.02 11.39
N LYS A 152 -10.66 3.09 11.72
CA LYS A 152 -11.85 3.53 10.97
C LYS A 152 -11.54 3.92 9.53
N ASN A 153 -10.37 4.49 9.27
CA ASN A 153 -9.96 4.89 7.92
C ASN A 153 -9.64 3.67 7.09
N LEU A 154 -8.87 2.72 7.62
CA LEU A 154 -8.59 1.45 6.96
C LEU A 154 -9.88 0.70 6.64
N LYS A 155 -10.78 0.58 7.62
CA LYS A 155 -12.10 -0.06 7.45
C LYS A 155 -12.91 0.59 6.34
N ARG A 156 -12.94 1.92 6.28
CA ARG A 156 -13.65 2.69 5.24
C ARG A 156 -13.01 2.49 3.86
N THR A 157 -11.68 2.50 3.77
CA THR A 157 -10.96 2.25 2.52
C THR A 157 -11.22 0.83 2.02
N LEU A 158 -11.11 -0.18 2.88
CA LEU A 158 -11.42 -1.56 2.54
C LEU A 158 -12.87 -1.72 2.07
N TYR A 159 -13.83 -1.09 2.74
CA TYR A 159 -15.22 -1.10 2.32
C TYR A 159 -15.40 -0.51 0.91
N SER A 160 -14.78 0.63 0.62
CA SER A 160 -14.84 1.28 -0.69
C SER A 160 -14.26 0.40 -1.80
N VAL A 161 -13.11 -0.22 -1.57
CA VAL A 161 -12.48 -1.16 -2.50
C VAL A 161 -13.34 -2.39 -2.72
N CYS A 162 -13.85 -3.00 -1.66
CA CYS A 162 -14.73 -4.15 -1.75
C CYS A 162 -16.02 -3.86 -2.56
N ARG A 163 -16.57 -2.66 -2.43
CA ARG A 163 -17.74 -2.22 -3.19
C ARG A 163 -17.40 -2.02 -4.67
N SER A 164 -16.25 -1.39 -4.98
CA SER A 164 -15.84 -1.19 -6.38
C SER A 164 -15.56 -2.52 -7.11
N LEU A 165 -15.06 -3.52 -6.38
CA LEU A 165 -14.82 -4.87 -6.88
C LEU A 165 -16.06 -5.78 -6.86
N LYS A 166 -17.23 -5.27 -6.41
CA LYS A 166 -18.48 -6.05 -6.25
C LYS A 166 -18.31 -7.30 -5.36
N ILE A 167 -17.42 -7.23 -4.37
CA ILE A 167 -17.19 -8.30 -3.38
C ILE A 167 -18.19 -8.19 -2.24
N LEU A 168 -18.40 -6.96 -1.75
CA LEU A 168 -19.34 -6.63 -0.69
C LEU A 168 -20.50 -5.86 -1.31
N THR A 169 -21.43 -6.61 -1.90
CA THR A 169 -22.82 -6.18 -2.11
C THR A 169 -23.60 -6.33 -0.82
#